data_AF-A0A6N3AEV5-F1
#
_entry.id   AF-A0A6N3AEV5-F1
#
_cell.length_a   1.000
_cell.length_b   1.000
_cell.length_c   1.000
_cell.angle_alpha   90.00
_cell.angle_beta   90.00
_cell.angle_gamma   90.00
#
_symmetry.space_group_name_H-M   'P 1'
#
loop_
_entity.id
_entity.type
_entity.pdbx_description
1 polymer ?
#
loop_
_entity_poly.entity_id
_entity_poly.type
_entity_poly.pdbx_seq_one_letter_code
_entity_poly.pdbx_strand_id
1 'polypeptide(L)'
;MGIWIRSQDKCRLIECTRFGVSSWFDGTCNVLGYNCNGDCILGEYESEEKAIKVLDMIQKHIKSNKSEFWNRSYDEEWGGSIVTHSNNVFQMPRDIIVIDDDEEAEV
;
A
#
# COMPACT_ATOMS: atom_id res chain seq x y z
N MET A 1 -4.52 13.06 4.96
CA MET A 1 -3.18 12.56 4.59
C MET A 1 -3.39 11.54 3.49
N GLY A 2 -2.93 11.83 2.28
CA GLY A 2 -2.98 10.89 1.16
C GLY A 2 -1.68 10.09 1.04
N ILE A 3 -1.74 8.97 0.34
CA ILE A 3 -0.56 8.20 -0.10
C ILE A 3 -0.47 8.27 -1.61
N TRP A 4 0.74 8.48 -2.12
CA TRP A 4 1.01 8.44 -3.55
C TRP A 4 1.09 6.99 -4.02
N ILE A 5 0.26 6.61 -4.99
CA ILE A 5 0.28 5.29 -5.61
C ILE A 5 0.58 5.44 -7.10
N ARG A 6 1.52 4.63 -7.58
CA ARG A 6 1.75 4.42 -9.01
C ARG A 6 0.96 3.21 -9.48
N SER A 7 0.15 3.39 -10.51
CA SER A 7 -0.66 2.32 -11.10
C SER A 7 0.19 1.17 -11.63
N GLN A 8 -0.43 0.00 -11.75
CA GLN A 8 0.21 -1.24 -12.17
C GLN A 8 0.79 -1.17 -13.60
N ASP A 9 0.11 -0.44 -14.49
CA ASP A 9 0.54 -0.11 -15.85
C ASP A 9 1.63 0.98 -15.91
N LYS A 10 1.95 1.60 -14.76
CA LYS A 10 2.90 2.71 -14.58
C LYS A 10 2.50 4.02 -15.27
N CYS A 11 1.30 4.11 -15.84
CA CYS A 11 0.81 5.27 -16.58
C CYS A 11 0.21 6.36 -15.68
N ARG A 12 -0.11 6.04 -14.42
CA ARG A 12 -0.76 6.96 -13.48
C ARG A 12 0.03 7.05 -12.18
N LEU A 13 0.15 8.26 -11.65
CA LEU A 13 0.67 8.56 -10.33
C LEU A 13 -0.38 9.42 -9.62
N ILE A 14 -1.00 8.88 -8.58
CA ILE A 14 -2.20 9.47 -7.98
C ILE A 14 -2.04 9.51 -6.47
N GLU A 15 -2.37 10.64 -5.86
CA GLU A 15 -2.54 10.73 -4.41
C GLU A 15 -3.93 10.23 -4.02
N CYS A 16 -3.97 9.10 -3.32
CA CYS A 16 -5.21 8.46 -2.89
C CYS A 16 -5.46 8.70 -1.40
N THR A 17 -6.70 9.01 -1.05
CA THR A 17 -7.15 9.22 0.33
C THR A 17 -7.97 8.05 0.87
N ARG A 18 -8.57 7.24 -0.01
CA ARG A 18 -9.32 6.03 0.33
C ARG A 18 -9.04 4.93 -0.69
N PHE A 19 -9.27 3.69 -0.28
CA PHE A 19 -9.06 2.50 -1.09
C PHE A 19 -10.27 1.57 -0.99
N GLY A 20 -10.48 0.75 -2.02
CA GLY A 20 -11.48 -0.30 -2.04
C GLY A 20 -11.12 -1.39 -3.04
N VAL A 21 -11.80 -2.53 -2.93
CA VAL A 21 -11.77 -3.61 -3.92
C VAL A 21 -13.16 -3.70 -4.53
N SER A 22 -13.20 -3.83 -5.85
CA SER A 22 -14.43 -4.11 -6.59
C SER A 22 -14.24 -5.39 -7.41
N SER A 23 -15.11 -6.36 -7.19
CA SER A 23 -15.19 -7.58 -8.01
C SER A 23 -16.17 -7.40 -9.16
N TRP A 24 -15.80 -7.92 -10.32
CA TRP A 24 -16.62 -7.94 -11.53
C TRP A 24 -17.20 -9.33 -11.78
N PHE A 25 -18.27 -9.39 -12.58
CA PHE A 25 -18.96 -10.65 -12.90
C PHE A 25 -18.11 -11.65 -13.69
N ASP A 26 -16.99 -11.19 -14.29
CA ASP A 26 -16.03 -12.01 -15.03
C ASP A 26 -15.00 -12.70 -14.11
N GLY A 27 -15.04 -12.45 -12.80
CA GLY A 27 -14.09 -12.95 -11.82
C GLY A 27 -12.90 -12.02 -11.56
N THR A 28 -12.74 -10.94 -12.34
CA THR A 28 -11.66 -9.97 -12.17
C THR A 28 -11.93 -9.07 -10.97
N CYS A 29 -10.90 -8.80 -10.17
CA CYS A 29 -10.99 -7.93 -9.00
C CYS A 29 -10.05 -6.73 -9.15
N ASN A 30 -10.60 -5.53 -9.02
CA ASN A 30 -9.85 -4.29 -9.18
C ASN A 30 -9.60 -3.63 -7.82
N VAL A 31 -8.37 -3.15 -7.62
CA VAL A 31 -8.05 -2.24 -6.52
C VAL A 31 -8.32 -0.81 -6.99
N LEU A 32 -9.23 -0.15 -6.31
CA LEU A 32 -9.64 1.23 -6.58
C LEU A 32 -9.01 2.18 -5.56
N GLY A 33 -8.49 3.30 -6.06
CA GLY A 33 -8.05 4.42 -5.25
C GLY A 33 -8.98 5.61 -5.47
N TYR A 34 -9.37 6.28 -4.39
CA TYR A 34 -10.22 7.46 -4.46
C TYR A 34 -9.42 8.71 -4.11
N ASN A 35 -9.64 9.78 -4.86
CA ASN A 35 -9.15 11.13 -4.58
C ASN A 35 -10.29 12.15 -4.66
N CYS A 36 -9.98 13.44 -4.55
CA CYS A 36 -10.97 14.51 -4.67
C CYS A 36 -11.59 14.64 -6.08
N ASN A 37 -10.97 14.04 -7.09
CA ASN A 37 -11.38 14.07 -8.49
C ASN A 37 -12.16 12.83 -8.93
N GLY A 38 -12.29 11.80 -8.08
CA GLY A 38 -13.04 10.58 -8.35
C GLY A 38 -12.31 9.30 -7.97
N ASP A 39 -12.83 8.19 -8.49
CA ASP A 39 -12.23 6.86 -8.39
C ASP A 39 -11.26 6.59 -9.54
N CYS A 40 -10.22 5.83 -9.25
CA CYS A 40 -9.19 5.45 -10.20
C CYS A 40 -8.85 3.97 -10.02
N ILE A 41 -8.84 3.22 -11.12
CA ILE A 41 -8.33 1.85 -11.12
C ILE A 41 -6.80 1.92 -10.97
N LEU A 42 -6.29 1.30 -9.89
CA LEU A 42 -4.87 1.26 -9.56
C LEU A 42 -4.20 -0.02 -10.06
N GLY A 43 -4.93 -1.13 -10.07
CA GLY A 43 -4.50 -2.42 -10.60
C GLY A 43 -5.65 -3.41 -10.68
N GLU A 44 -5.47 -4.41 -11.53
CA GLU A 44 -6.40 -5.50 -11.78
C GLU A 44 -5.75 -6.80 -11.33
N TYR A 45 -6.55 -7.71 -10.78
CA TYR A 45 -6.12 -8.98 -10.21
C TYR A 45 -7.11 -10.08 -10.54
N GLU A 46 -6.61 -11.31 -10.68
CA GLU A 46 -7.41 -12.49 -11.03
C GLU A 46 -8.36 -12.97 -9.92
N SER A 47 -8.17 -12.52 -8.67
CA SER A 47 -9.02 -12.92 -7.54
C SER A 47 -9.14 -11.83 -6.47
N GLU A 48 -10.20 -11.93 -5.67
CA GLU A 48 -10.45 -11.01 -4.56
C GLU A 48 -9.35 -11.11 -3.50
N GLU A 49 -8.87 -12.31 -3.21
CA GLU A 49 -7.79 -12.55 -2.25
C GLU A 49 -6.49 -11.84 -2.65
N LYS A 50 -6.12 -11.87 -3.93
CA LYS A 50 -4.95 -11.14 -4.45
C LYS A 50 -5.14 -9.63 -4.27
N ALA A 51 -6.32 -9.11 -4.60
CA ALA A 51 -6.64 -7.70 -4.45
C ALA A 51 -6.62 -7.24 -2.97
N ILE A 52 -7.13 -8.07 -2.05
CA ILE A 52 -7.09 -7.81 -0.60
C ILE A 52 -5.66 -7.82 -0.08
N LYS A 53 -4.82 -8.78 -0.50
CA LYS A 53 -3.40 -8.84 -0.12
C LYS A 53 -2.66 -7.56 -0.53
N VAL A 54 -3.04 -6.93 -1.64
CA VAL A 54 -2.48 -5.64 -2.05
C VAL A 54 -2.94 -4.50 -1.15
N LEU A 55 -4.18 -4.50 -0.67
CA LEU A 55 -4.60 -3.56 0.38
C LEU A 55 -3.77 -3.73 1.66
N ASP A 56 -3.46 -4.97 2.06
CA ASP A 56 -2.60 -5.23 3.22
C ASP A 56 -1.17 -4.70 3.01
N MET A 57 -0.63 -4.84 1.79
CA MET A 57 0.67 -4.27 1.42
C MET A 57 0.66 -2.74 1.50
N ILE A 58 -0.39 -2.09 0.97
CA ILE A 58 -0.57 -0.63 1.07
C ILE A 58 -0.65 -0.21 2.54
N GLN A 59 -1.43 -0.93 3.36
CA GLN A 59 -1.55 -0.66 4.78
C GLN A 59 -0.21 -0.79 5.50
N LYS A 60 0.55 -1.86 5.22
CA LYS A 60 1.89 -2.09 5.79
C LYS A 60 2.85 -0.97 5.39
N HIS A 61 2.78 -0.51 4.14
CA HIS A 61 3.59 0.58 3.64
C HIS A 61 3.28 1.91 4.35
N ILE A 62 2.00 2.22 4.59
CA ILE A 62 1.59 3.40 5.37
C ILE A 62 2.09 3.31 6.81
N LYS A 63 1.99 2.13 7.44
CA LYS A 63 2.52 1.91 8.80
C LYS A 63 4.03 2.07 8.85
N SER A 64 4.76 1.54 7.87
CA SER A 64 6.23 1.60 7.81
C SER A 64 6.79 2.99 7.51
N ASN A 65 6.03 3.87 6.82
CA ASN A 65 6.45 5.25 6.57
C ASN A 65 6.29 6.16 7.80
N LYS A 66 5.73 5.66 8.91
CA LYS A 66 5.89 6.32 10.20
C LYS A 66 7.29 6.03 10.74
N SER A 67 8.31 6.68 10.18
CA SER A 67 9.63 6.69 10.79
C SER A 67 9.59 7.59 12.03
N GLU A 68 9.45 6.97 13.21
CA GLU A 68 9.66 7.65 14.48
C GLU A 68 11.17 7.82 14.70
N PHE A 69 11.70 9.00 14.35
CA PHE A 69 13.05 9.37 14.76
C PHE A 69 13.04 9.73 16.24
N TRP A 70 13.54 8.83 17.09
CA TRP A 70 13.83 9.11 18.49
C TRP A 70 15.13 9.90 18.59
N ASN A 71 15.03 11.20 18.85
CA ASN A 71 16.20 12.01 19.18
C ASN A 71 16.50 11.86 20.68
N ARG A 72 17.58 11.16 21.04
CA ARG A 72 18.00 10.99 22.45
C ARG A 72 19.03 12.06 22.80
N SER A 73 18.57 13.22 23.24
CA SER A 73 19.42 14.18 23.96
C SER A 73 19.67 13.64 25.37
N TYR A 74 20.93 13.52 25.79
CA TYR A 74 21.27 13.02 27.12
C TYR A 74 21.06 14.05 28.24
N ASP A 75 20.75 15.31 27.91
CA ASP A 75 20.72 16.42 28.88
C ASP A 75 19.36 17.13 29.08
N GLU A 76 18.29 16.80 28.34
CA GLU A 76 16.97 17.42 28.55
C GLU A 76 15.81 16.42 28.46
N GLU A 77 14.85 16.55 29.39
CA GLU A 77 13.59 15.80 29.53
C GLU A 77 12.58 16.14 28.42
N TRP A 78 13.02 16.20 27.17
CA TRP A 78 12.16 16.39 26.00
C TRP A 78 12.56 15.43 24.89
N GLY A 79 11.82 14.32 24.80
CA GLY A 79 11.87 13.42 23.65
C GLY A 79 10.89 13.89 22.58
N GLY A 80 11.34 14.71 21.63
CA GLY A 80 10.55 15.08 20.46
C GLY A 80 10.66 14.01 19.36
N SER A 81 9.52 13.57 18.81
CA SER A 81 9.48 12.71 17.62
C SER A 81 9.33 13.57 16.38
N ILE A 82 10.30 13.50 15.45
CA ILE A 82 10.19 14.12 14.13
C ILE A 82 9.69 13.05 13.16
N VAL A 83 8.43 13.16 12.73
CA VAL A 83 7.84 12.30 11.71
C VAL A 83 8.09 12.92 10.33
N THR A 84 9.15 12.48 9.64
CA THR A 84 9.39 12.86 8.25
C THR A 84 8.65 11.90 7.31
N HIS A 85 7.72 12.41 6.53
CA HIS A 85 7.04 11.63 5.49
C HIS A 85 7.98 11.60 4.29
N SER A 86 8.85 10.60 4.22
CA SER A 86 9.56 10.33 2.97
C SER A 86 8.48 10.12 1.90
N ASN A 87 8.61 10.76 0.73
CA ASN A 87 7.68 10.66 -0.41
C ASN A 87 7.63 9.22 -0.93
N ASN A 88 7.05 8.31 -0.16
CA ASN A 88 7.00 6.90 -0.49
C ASN A 88 5.81 6.67 -1.40
N VAL A 89 6.11 6.70 -2.70
CA VAL A 89 5.18 6.27 -3.73
C VAL A 89 5.08 4.75 -3.66
N PHE A 90 3.90 4.23 -3.31
CA PHE A 90 3.62 2.80 -3.38
C PHE A 90 3.50 2.37 -4.84
N GLN A 91 4.22 1.31 -5.23
CA GLN A 91 4.16 0.76 -6.58
C GLN A 91 3.20 -0.43 -6.58
N MET A 92 2.14 -0.37 -7.39
CA MET A 92 1.19 -1.48 -7.49
C MET A 92 1.89 -2.74 -8.05
N PRO A 93 1.81 -3.89 -7.36
CA PRO A 93 2.37 -5.13 -7.86
C PRO A 93 1.58 -5.64 -9.07
N ARG A 94 2.25 -6.41 -9.94
CA ARG A 94 1.58 -7.19 -11.00
C ARG A 94 1.10 -8.52 -10.42
N ASP A 95 0.20 -9.20 -11.13
CA ASP A 95 -0.38 -10.51 -10.74
C ASP A 95 0.62 -11.64 -10.45
N ILE A 96 1.92 -11.43 -10.69
CA ILE A 96 3.00 -12.24 -10.13
C ILE A 96 3.14 -11.90 -8.64
N ILE A 97 2.10 -12.18 -7.86
CA ILE A 97 2.23 -12.37 -6.43
C ILE A 97 2.47 -13.86 -6.28
N VAL A 98 3.74 -14.27 -6.23
CA VAL A 98 4.08 -15.60 -5.76
C VAL A 98 3.54 -15.67 -4.34
N ILE A 99 2.50 -16.48 -4.16
CA ILE A 99 2.10 -16.92 -2.83
C ILE A 99 3.19 -17.93 -2.48
N ASP A 100 4.25 -17.48 -1.81
CA ASP A 100 5.15 -18.42 -1.14
C ASP A 100 4.30 -19.07 -0.04
N ASP A 101 3.64 -20.17 -0.40
CA ASP A 101 2.98 -21.13 0.47
C ASP A 101 3.92 -22.30 0.78
N ASP A 102 5.24 -22.05 0.74
CA ASP A 102 6.29 -22.99 1.15
C ASP A 102 6.89 -22.53 2.49
N GLU A 103 6.15 -22.73 3.58
CA GLU A 103 6.78 -23.09 4.84
C GLU A 103 6.77 -24.63 4.87
N GLU A 104 7.92 -25.20 4.49
CA GLU A 104 8.14 -26.62 4.24
C GLU A 104 7.63 -27.54 5.37
N ALA A 105 7.09 -28.68 4.96
CA ALA A 105 6.94 -29.86 5.79
C ALA A 105 8.32 -30.36 6.26
N GLU A 106 8.49 -30.56 7.57
CA GLU A 106 9.38 -31.61 8.06
C GLU A 106 8.54 -32.78 8.59
N VAL A 107 8.92 -33.94 8.05
CA VAL A 107 8.49 -35.33 8.23
C VAL A 107 8.34 -35.84 9.67
#